data_AF-A0A258KMD7-F1
#
_entry.id   AF-A0A258KMD7-F1
#
_cell.length_a   1.000
_cell.length_b   1.000
_cell.length_c   1.000
_cell.angle_alpha   90.00
_cell.angle_beta   90.00
_cell.angle_gamma   90.00
#
_symmetry.space_group_name_H-M   'P 1'
#
loop_
_entity.id
_entity.type
_entity.pdbx_description
1 polymer ?
#
loop_
_entity_poly.entity_id
_entity_poly.type
_entity_poly.pdbx_seq_one_letter_code
_entity_poly.pdbx_strand_id
1 'polypeptide(L)'
;MSRLSSSLTVLALAAALAAPANSALAWGASGHRLIGVLGAQSLPLDVPAFVRTPAAIATIGEYARELDRSKGSGKIHDHDRDSAHFLDVDDEGRMFGGPMFTVATLPPTRADYETALRAVGMDSWKAGYLPYAMIDGYQQLVKDFTYWRILVAAEKSATDPVRKAYYAADLKRREDLLLRDLGVWAHYVGDASQPLHLSVHYNGWGDYPNPNGYTNSRAIHSSFEGPLAKAVGDEAQVKAL
;
A
#
# COMPACT_ATOMS: atom_id res chain seq x y z
N MET A 1 15.09 47.78 -19.88
CA MET A 1 15.37 47.02 -18.64
C MET A 1 14.30 45.97 -18.28
N SER A 2 13.14 45.86 -18.96
CA SER A 2 12.09 44.91 -18.54
C SER A 2 12.33 43.42 -18.88
N ARG A 3 13.09 43.09 -19.94
CA ARG A 3 13.23 41.70 -20.41
C ARG A 3 13.94 40.75 -19.43
N LEU A 4 14.89 41.23 -18.62
CA LEU A 4 15.54 40.39 -17.59
C LEU A 4 14.57 40.00 -16.46
N SER A 5 13.61 40.88 -16.14
CA SER A 5 12.63 40.63 -15.07
C SER A 5 11.75 39.43 -15.42
N SER A 6 11.19 39.40 -16.63
CA SER A 6 10.32 38.30 -17.09
C SER A 6 11.02 36.94 -17.10
N SER A 7 12.29 36.88 -17.52
CA SER A 7 13.06 35.62 -17.53
C SER A 7 13.32 35.08 -16.12
N LEU A 8 13.59 35.97 -15.15
CA LEU A 8 13.74 35.58 -13.74
C LEU A 8 12.43 35.09 -13.13
N THR A 9 11.29 35.71 -13.47
CA THR A 9 9.97 35.24 -13.02
C THR A 9 9.65 33.84 -13.57
N VAL A 10 9.95 33.57 -14.85
CA VAL A 10 9.72 32.25 -15.48
C VAL A 10 10.63 31.18 -14.87
N LEU A 11 11.91 31.48 -14.61
CA LEU A 11 12.83 30.57 -13.95
C LEU A 11 12.42 30.28 -12.49
N ALA A 12 11.96 31.29 -11.74
CA ALA A 12 11.45 31.09 -10.39
C ALA A 12 10.17 30.25 -10.37
N LEU A 13 9.26 30.43 -11.35
CA LEU A 13 8.04 29.63 -11.47
C LEU A 13 8.34 28.18 -11.86
N ALA A 14 9.29 27.96 -12.78
CA ALA A 14 9.75 26.62 -13.14
C ALA A 14 10.46 25.92 -11.97
N ALA A 15 11.26 26.63 -11.18
CA ALA A 15 11.87 26.09 -9.96
C ALA A 15 10.83 25.76 -8.87
N ALA A 16 9.77 26.57 -8.73
CA ALA A 16 8.66 26.29 -7.81
C ALA A 16 7.80 25.08 -8.24
N LEU A 17 7.69 24.83 -9.55
CA LEU A 17 7.01 23.64 -10.11
C LEU A 17 7.90 22.38 -10.10
N ALA A 18 9.23 22.55 -10.06
CA ALA A 18 10.21 21.45 -9.98
C ALA A 18 10.65 21.12 -8.54
N ALA A 19 10.31 21.96 -7.56
CA ALA A 19 10.48 21.63 -6.16
C ALA A 19 9.58 20.41 -5.82
N PRO A 20 10.11 19.36 -5.16
CA PRO A 20 9.27 18.27 -4.71
C PRO A 20 8.22 18.85 -3.75
N ALA A 21 6.95 18.72 -4.11
CA ALA A 21 5.87 19.11 -3.21
C ALA A 21 6.01 18.34 -1.91
N ASN A 22 6.06 19.05 -0.79
CA ASN A 22 5.92 18.48 0.55
C ASN A 22 4.46 18.04 0.79
N SER A 23 3.96 17.17 -0.08
CA SER A 23 2.84 16.29 0.18
C SER A 23 3.29 15.34 1.29
N ALA A 24 2.59 15.39 2.42
CA ALA A 24 2.95 14.77 3.69
C ALA A 24 1.79 15.07 4.65
N LEU A 25 1.32 14.21 5.56
CA LEU A 25 1.46 12.76 5.81
C LEU A 25 0.10 12.32 6.43
N ALA A 26 -0.30 11.07 6.62
CA ALA A 26 0.15 9.77 6.16
C ALA A 26 -1.10 9.06 5.58
N TRP A 27 -1.02 7.79 5.17
CA TRP A 27 -2.05 7.07 4.40
C TRP A 27 -2.37 7.65 3.02
N GLY A 28 -2.43 8.96 2.82
CA GLY A 28 -2.28 9.52 1.48
C GLY A 28 -0.93 9.12 0.86
N ALA A 29 -0.74 9.35 -0.44
CA ALA A 29 0.40 8.86 -1.24
C ALA A 29 1.82 9.07 -0.65
N SER A 30 2.04 10.03 0.25
CA SER A 30 3.31 10.22 0.96
C SER A 30 3.45 9.42 2.25
N GLY A 31 2.33 9.06 2.90
CA GLY A 31 2.30 8.15 4.03
C GLY A 31 2.67 6.74 3.63
N HIS A 32 2.05 6.22 2.56
CA HIS A 32 2.47 4.95 1.98
C HIS A 32 3.97 4.94 1.62
N ARG A 33 4.47 6.03 1.03
CA ARG A 33 5.90 6.18 0.74
C ARG A 33 6.75 6.09 2.00
N LEU A 34 6.39 6.82 3.06
CA LEU A 34 7.09 6.80 4.35
C LEU A 34 7.10 5.38 4.93
N ILE A 35 5.97 4.68 4.90
CA ILE A 35 5.82 3.33 5.45
C ILE A 35 6.61 2.31 4.63
N GLY A 36 6.59 2.39 3.30
CA GLY A 36 7.43 1.57 2.42
C GLY A 36 8.93 1.80 2.68
N VAL A 37 9.36 3.05 2.87
CA VAL A 37 10.75 3.39 3.21
C VAL A 37 11.14 2.85 4.59
N LEU A 38 10.32 3.08 5.62
CA LEU A 38 10.62 2.63 6.99
C LEU A 38 10.60 1.10 7.10
N GLY A 39 9.62 0.45 6.48
CA GLY A 39 9.55 -1.02 6.39
C GLY A 39 10.74 -1.63 5.65
N ALA A 40 11.22 -0.98 4.57
CA ALA A 40 12.43 -1.43 3.88
C ALA A 40 13.72 -1.16 4.68
N GLN A 41 13.78 -0.08 5.46
CA GLN A 41 14.89 0.23 6.36
C GLN A 41 14.98 -0.71 7.57
N SER A 42 13.85 -1.24 8.05
CA SER A 42 13.79 -2.17 9.18
C SER A 42 13.95 -3.65 8.80
N LEU A 43 14.12 -3.98 7.51
CA LEU A 43 14.32 -5.35 7.05
C LEU A 43 15.54 -6.00 7.74
N PRO A 44 15.38 -7.16 8.40
CA PRO A 44 16.46 -7.81 9.12
C PRO A 44 17.58 -8.31 8.18
N LEU A 45 18.77 -8.56 8.75
CA LEU A 45 19.99 -8.82 7.98
C LEU A 45 19.96 -10.13 7.17
N ASP A 46 19.09 -11.07 7.54
CA ASP A 46 18.81 -12.33 6.84
C ASP A 46 17.94 -12.15 5.58
N VAL A 47 17.30 -11.00 5.41
CA VAL A 47 16.67 -10.59 4.14
C VAL A 47 17.77 -10.26 3.11
N PRO A 48 17.67 -10.71 1.84
CA PRO A 48 18.70 -10.52 0.83
C PRO A 48 19.20 -9.07 0.68
N ALA A 49 20.52 -8.90 0.56
CA ALA A 49 21.14 -7.57 0.57
C ALA A 49 20.65 -6.64 -0.56
N PHE A 50 20.19 -7.17 -1.71
CA PHE A 50 19.76 -6.36 -2.85
C PHE A 50 18.54 -5.47 -2.51
N VAL A 51 17.60 -5.94 -1.68
CA VAL A 51 16.43 -5.14 -1.24
C VAL A 51 16.75 -4.12 -0.15
N ARG A 52 17.92 -4.23 0.50
CA ARG A 52 18.36 -3.36 1.60
C ARG A 52 19.32 -2.25 1.15
N THR A 53 19.53 -2.08 -0.16
CA THR A 53 20.33 -0.97 -0.68
C THR A 53 19.56 0.36 -0.59
N PRO A 54 20.22 1.53 -0.49
CA PRO A 54 19.52 2.82 -0.47
C PRO A 54 18.63 3.05 -1.70
N ALA A 55 19.05 2.57 -2.87
CA ALA A 55 18.25 2.61 -4.09
C ALA A 55 17.00 1.71 -3.98
N ALA A 56 17.14 0.46 -3.54
CA ALA A 56 16.02 -0.45 -3.33
C ALA A 56 14.99 0.09 -2.31
N ILE A 57 15.46 0.64 -1.19
CA ILE A 57 14.62 1.26 -0.16
C ILE A 57 13.82 2.43 -0.74
N ALA A 58 14.45 3.29 -1.55
CA ALA A 58 13.77 4.40 -2.23
C ALA A 58 12.75 3.89 -3.27
N THR A 59 13.09 2.85 -4.04
CA THR A 59 12.21 2.20 -5.01
C THR A 59 10.98 1.57 -4.36
N ILE A 60 11.15 0.81 -3.27
CA ILE A 60 10.06 0.20 -2.49
C ILE A 60 9.12 1.31 -1.96
N GLY A 61 9.69 2.41 -1.45
CA GLY A 61 8.93 3.60 -1.04
C GLY A 61 8.11 4.23 -2.16
N GLU A 62 8.68 4.45 -3.35
CA GLU A 62 7.93 5.01 -4.49
C GLU A 62 6.92 4.01 -5.09
N TYR A 63 7.11 2.71 -4.92
CA TYR A 63 6.14 1.70 -5.36
C TYR A 63 4.99 1.49 -4.37
N ALA A 64 5.17 1.80 -3.09
CA ALA A 64 4.13 1.72 -2.07
C ALA A 64 2.93 2.66 -2.31
N ARG A 65 3.03 3.60 -3.24
CA ARG A 65 1.97 4.57 -3.60
C ARG A 65 1.36 4.33 -4.98
N GLU A 66 1.70 3.24 -5.67
CA GLU A 66 1.26 2.98 -7.03
C GLU A 66 -0.20 2.56 -7.14
N LEU A 67 -0.76 1.89 -6.13
CA LEU A 67 -2.16 1.46 -6.18
C LEU A 67 -3.12 2.68 -6.16
N ASP A 68 -2.87 3.64 -5.27
CA ASP A 68 -3.50 4.97 -5.29
C ASP A 68 -3.33 5.70 -6.62
N ARG A 69 -2.12 5.69 -7.20
CA ARG A 69 -1.85 6.30 -8.52
C ARG A 69 -2.61 5.60 -9.65
N SER A 70 -3.02 4.34 -9.47
CA SER A 70 -3.77 3.58 -10.46
C SER A 70 -5.28 3.82 -10.43
N LYS A 71 -5.81 4.43 -9.36
CA LYS A 71 -7.24 4.77 -9.24
C LYS A 71 -7.64 5.78 -10.32
N GLY A 72 -8.79 5.56 -10.96
CA GLY A 72 -9.26 6.35 -12.10
C GLY A 72 -8.66 5.92 -13.44
N SER A 73 -7.98 4.76 -13.51
CA SER A 73 -7.53 4.18 -14.78
C SER A 73 -8.69 3.69 -15.64
N GLY A 74 -9.88 3.50 -15.05
CA GLY A 74 -11.12 3.27 -15.77
C GLY A 74 -12.02 2.24 -15.08
N LYS A 75 -13.32 2.30 -15.35
CA LYS A 75 -14.38 1.61 -14.59
C LYS A 75 -14.08 0.16 -14.19
N ILE A 76 -13.57 -0.69 -15.09
CA ILE A 76 -13.25 -2.10 -14.77
C ILE A 76 -12.00 -2.20 -13.90
N HIS A 77 -11.00 -1.34 -14.13
CA HIS A 77 -9.78 -1.34 -13.32
C HIS A 77 -10.09 -0.96 -11.87
N ASP A 78 -10.85 0.12 -11.71
CA ASP A 78 -11.21 0.74 -10.42
C ASP A 78 -12.20 -0.17 -9.67
N HIS A 79 -13.30 -0.59 -10.31
CA HIS A 79 -14.30 -1.49 -9.70
C HIS A 79 -13.68 -2.78 -9.14
N ASP A 80 -12.75 -3.40 -9.86
CA ASP A 80 -12.18 -4.67 -9.44
C ASP A 80 -11.02 -4.53 -8.42
N ARG A 81 -10.62 -3.30 -8.04
CA ARG A 81 -9.45 -3.05 -7.17
C ARG A 81 -9.69 -2.11 -6.01
N ASP A 82 -10.57 -1.12 -6.13
CA ASP A 82 -10.72 -0.07 -5.11
C ASP A 82 -11.15 -0.65 -3.74
N SER A 83 -11.96 -1.71 -3.73
CA SER A 83 -12.36 -2.40 -2.50
C SER A 83 -11.28 -3.31 -1.90
N ALA A 84 -10.09 -3.38 -2.50
CA ALA A 84 -8.89 -3.95 -1.87
C ALA A 84 -8.29 -3.04 -0.80
N HIS A 85 -8.66 -1.75 -0.76
CA HIS A 85 -8.06 -0.75 0.13
C HIS A 85 -8.73 -0.63 1.50
N PHE A 86 -9.79 -1.39 1.78
CA PHE A 86 -10.51 -1.30 3.05
C PHE A 86 -11.16 -2.64 3.47
N LEU A 87 -11.66 -2.66 4.70
CA LEU A 87 -12.56 -3.67 5.24
C LEU A 87 -13.53 -2.97 6.20
N ASP A 88 -14.79 -2.82 5.82
CA ASP A 88 -15.77 -2.11 6.63
C ASP A 88 -16.27 -3.00 7.77
N VAL A 89 -15.68 -2.82 8.96
CA VAL A 89 -16.02 -3.56 10.18
C VAL A 89 -16.96 -2.72 11.06
N ASP A 90 -18.04 -3.34 11.54
CA ASP A 90 -19.01 -2.77 12.49
C ASP A 90 -18.53 -2.83 13.95
N ASP A 91 -19.25 -2.15 14.85
CA ASP A 91 -18.93 -2.08 16.28
C ASP A 91 -18.92 -3.46 16.97
N GLU A 92 -19.60 -4.46 16.40
CA GLU A 92 -19.57 -5.84 16.86
C GLU A 92 -18.47 -6.71 16.20
N GLY A 93 -17.59 -6.11 15.41
CA GLY A 93 -16.45 -6.77 14.79
C GLY A 93 -16.77 -7.59 13.53
N ARG A 94 -17.88 -7.31 12.84
CA ARG A 94 -18.34 -8.02 11.63
C ARG A 94 -18.33 -7.13 10.40
N MET A 95 -18.29 -7.76 9.23
CA MET A 95 -18.46 -7.07 7.96
C MET A 95 -19.96 -6.92 7.66
N PHE A 96 -20.56 -5.81 8.11
CA PHE A 96 -21.99 -5.50 8.02
C PHE A 96 -22.90 -6.63 8.54
N GLY A 97 -22.67 -7.09 9.78
CA GLY A 97 -23.37 -8.23 10.37
C GLY A 97 -23.04 -9.60 9.76
N GLY A 98 -22.15 -9.65 8.76
CA GLY A 98 -21.66 -10.86 8.12
C GLY A 98 -20.57 -11.58 8.92
N PRO A 99 -19.54 -12.16 8.26
CA PRO A 99 -18.46 -12.84 8.97
C PRO A 99 -17.69 -11.90 9.89
N MET A 100 -17.23 -12.43 11.03
CA MET A 100 -16.48 -11.69 12.04
C MET A 100 -15.00 -11.56 11.64
N PHE A 101 -14.43 -10.38 11.78
CA PHE A 101 -13.03 -10.08 11.49
C PHE A 101 -12.10 -10.63 12.58
N THR A 102 -11.73 -11.92 12.46
CA THR A 102 -10.60 -12.49 13.20
C THR A 102 -9.80 -13.44 12.32
N VAL A 103 -8.52 -13.62 12.63
CA VAL A 103 -7.64 -14.61 11.95
C VAL A 103 -8.20 -16.03 12.02
N ALA A 104 -8.98 -16.36 13.06
CA ALA A 104 -9.57 -17.68 13.24
C ALA A 104 -10.91 -17.89 12.51
N THR A 105 -11.59 -16.81 12.10
CA THR A 105 -12.95 -16.85 11.53
C THR A 105 -13.07 -16.27 10.12
N LEU A 106 -12.01 -15.65 9.59
CA LEU A 106 -11.97 -15.18 8.22
C LEU A 106 -12.12 -16.37 7.25
N PRO A 107 -13.07 -16.34 6.29
CA PRO A 107 -13.20 -17.39 5.29
C PRO A 107 -11.88 -17.64 4.53
N PRO A 108 -11.53 -18.90 4.19
CA PRO A 108 -10.20 -19.22 3.69
C PRO A 108 -9.95 -18.74 2.26
N THR A 109 -11.00 -18.41 1.50
CA THR A 109 -10.89 -17.88 0.13
C THR A 109 -11.81 -16.68 -0.09
N ARG A 110 -11.48 -15.85 -1.09
CA ARG A 110 -12.36 -14.77 -1.57
C ARG A 110 -13.75 -15.29 -2.00
N ALA A 111 -13.86 -16.52 -2.50
CA ALA A 111 -15.12 -17.11 -2.94
C ALA A 111 -16.01 -17.53 -1.75
N ASP A 112 -15.42 -18.07 -0.68
CA ASP A 112 -16.13 -18.37 0.56
C ASP A 112 -16.58 -17.08 1.26
N TYR A 113 -15.74 -16.05 1.23
CA TYR A 113 -16.06 -14.71 1.74
C TYR A 113 -17.22 -14.06 0.99
N GLU A 114 -17.20 -14.08 -0.35
CA GLU A 114 -18.33 -13.65 -1.18
C GLU A 114 -19.61 -14.41 -0.81
N THR A 115 -19.52 -15.71 -0.57
CA THR A 115 -20.68 -16.53 -0.19
C THR A 115 -21.22 -16.12 1.19
N ALA A 116 -20.35 -15.87 2.16
CA ALA A 116 -20.72 -15.42 3.51
C ALA A 116 -21.34 -14.02 3.52
N LEU A 117 -20.82 -13.07 2.73
CA LEU A 117 -21.39 -11.73 2.60
C LEU A 117 -22.76 -11.74 1.91
N ARG A 118 -22.92 -12.55 0.86
CA ARG A 118 -24.20 -12.65 0.13
C ARG A 118 -25.32 -13.22 1.00
N ALA A 119 -24.99 -14.05 2.00
CA ALA A 119 -25.96 -14.55 2.98
C ALA A 119 -26.57 -13.43 3.85
N VAL A 120 -25.92 -12.27 3.97
CA VAL A 120 -26.43 -11.06 4.65
C VAL A 120 -26.77 -9.91 3.69
N GLY A 121 -26.89 -10.18 2.38
CA GLY A 121 -27.23 -9.17 1.36
C GLY A 121 -26.08 -8.24 0.95
N MET A 122 -24.85 -8.58 1.33
CA MET A 122 -23.63 -7.81 1.06
C MET A 122 -22.73 -8.49 0.04
N ASP A 123 -21.66 -7.80 -0.34
CA ASP A 123 -20.62 -8.23 -1.28
C ASP A 123 -19.31 -7.53 -0.92
N SER A 124 -18.17 -8.03 -1.41
CA SER A 124 -16.86 -7.44 -1.05
C SER A 124 -16.59 -6.08 -1.69
N TRP A 125 -17.40 -5.65 -2.67
CA TRP A 125 -17.29 -4.31 -3.24
C TRP A 125 -17.79 -3.26 -2.24
N LYS A 126 -18.81 -3.62 -1.43
CA LYS A 126 -19.30 -2.82 -0.30
C LYS A 126 -18.50 -3.05 0.98
N ALA A 127 -18.20 -4.30 1.33
CA ALA A 127 -17.58 -4.65 2.61
C ALA A 127 -16.04 -4.54 2.62
N GLY A 128 -15.41 -4.36 1.46
CA GLY A 128 -13.97 -4.42 1.32
C GLY A 128 -13.41 -5.84 1.41
N TYR A 129 -12.16 -6.02 0.98
CA TYR A 129 -11.45 -7.30 1.03
C TYR A 129 -9.94 -7.16 1.33
N LEU A 130 -9.51 -6.04 1.90
CA LEU A 130 -8.11 -5.72 2.24
C LEU A 130 -7.28 -6.86 2.84
N PRO A 131 -7.76 -7.66 3.82
CA PRO A 131 -6.98 -8.79 4.36
C PRO A 131 -6.58 -9.82 3.29
N TYR A 132 -7.43 -10.06 2.29
CA TYR A 132 -7.12 -11.00 1.20
C TYR A 132 -6.07 -10.44 0.25
N ALA A 133 -6.07 -9.12 0.00
CA ALA A 133 -5.05 -8.48 -0.82
C ALA A 133 -3.66 -8.51 -0.14
N MET A 134 -3.63 -8.32 1.19
CA MET A 134 -2.40 -8.50 1.99
C MET A 134 -1.90 -9.95 1.97
N ILE A 135 -2.81 -10.93 2.13
CA ILE A 135 -2.47 -12.37 2.15
C ILE A 135 -1.96 -12.84 0.78
N ASP A 136 -2.62 -12.43 -0.31
CA ASP A 136 -2.19 -12.73 -1.69
C ASP A 136 -0.78 -12.17 -1.95
N GLY A 137 -0.56 -10.88 -1.65
CA GLY A 137 0.75 -10.26 -1.77
C GLY A 137 1.85 -10.93 -0.94
N TYR A 138 1.55 -11.31 0.30
CA TYR A 138 2.47 -12.08 1.13
C TYR A 138 2.81 -13.45 0.50
N GLN A 139 1.81 -14.18 0.02
CA GLN A 139 2.02 -15.49 -0.62
C GLN A 139 2.82 -15.37 -1.93
N GLN A 140 2.59 -14.31 -2.72
CA GLN A 140 3.37 -14.01 -3.91
C GLN A 140 4.83 -13.68 -3.55
N LEU A 141 5.08 -12.84 -2.53
CA LEU A 141 6.43 -12.55 -2.05
C LEU A 141 7.16 -13.81 -1.55
N VAL A 142 6.48 -14.70 -0.81
CA VAL A 142 7.05 -16.00 -0.40
C VAL A 142 7.43 -16.86 -1.60
N LYS A 143 6.58 -16.90 -2.64
CA LYS A 143 6.86 -17.62 -3.90
C LYS A 143 8.06 -16.99 -4.63
N ASP A 144 8.13 -15.68 -4.70
CA ASP A 144 9.17 -14.93 -5.41
C ASP A 144 10.54 -15.06 -4.75
N PHE A 145 10.62 -14.94 -3.42
CA PHE A 145 11.86 -15.24 -2.68
C PHE A 145 12.26 -16.72 -2.81
N THR A 146 11.31 -17.64 -3.00
CA THR A 146 11.62 -19.04 -3.30
C THR A 146 12.25 -19.19 -4.69
N TYR A 147 11.67 -18.56 -5.73
CA TYR A 147 12.27 -18.54 -7.07
C TYR A 147 13.63 -17.83 -7.11
N TRP A 148 13.80 -16.73 -6.38
CA TRP A 148 15.09 -16.04 -6.26
C TRP A 148 16.18 -16.97 -5.71
N ARG A 149 15.91 -17.70 -4.61
CA ARG A 149 16.86 -18.69 -4.05
C ARG A 149 17.19 -19.81 -5.05
N ILE A 150 16.20 -20.29 -5.80
CA ILE A 150 16.40 -21.29 -6.86
C ILE A 150 17.29 -20.74 -7.97
N LEU A 151 17.05 -19.51 -8.43
CA LEU A 151 17.82 -18.87 -9.49
C LEU A 151 19.27 -18.60 -9.09
N VAL A 152 19.51 -18.13 -7.86
CA VAL A 152 20.87 -17.98 -7.29
C VAL A 152 21.62 -19.31 -7.29
N ALA A 153 20.97 -20.42 -6.89
CA ALA A 153 21.58 -21.74 -6.93
C ALA A 153 21.82 -22.24 -8.37
N ALA A 154 20.84 -22.05 -9.25
CA ALA A 154 20.90 -22.48 -10.65
C ALA A 154 22.01 -21.76 -11.42
N GLU A 155 22.11 -20.43 -11.34
CA GLU A 155 23.16 -19.63 -11.97
C GLU A 155 24.56 -20.04 -11.46
N LYS A 156 24.71 -20.24 -10.14
CA LYS A 156 25.96 -20.68 -9.53
C LYS A 156 26.39 -22.06 -10.00
N SER A 157 25.45 -22.99 -10.19
CA SER A 157 25.71 -24.38 -10.61
C SER A 157 25.84 -24.58 -12.12
N ALA A 158 25.37 -23.63 -12.95
CA ALA A 158 25.36 -23.77 -14.39
C ALA A 158 26.78 -23.74 -14.97
N THR A 159 27.17 -24.84 -15.63
CA THR A 159 28.43 -24.99 -16.37
C THR A 159 28.31 -24.59 -17.83
N ASP A 160 27.14 -24.80 -18.45
CA ASP A 160 26.84 -24.33 -19.80
C ASP A 160 26.69 -22.79 -19.81
N PRO A 161 27.46 -22.07 -20.66
CA PRO A 161 27.49 -20.60 -20.64
C PRO A 161 26.16 -19.96 -21.08
N VAL A 162 25.41 -20.58 -21.99
CA VAL A 162 24.12 -20.05 -22.47
C VAL A 162 23.08 -20.14 -21.36
N ARG A 163 22.99 -21.30 -20.71
CA ARG A 163 22.10 -21.55 -19.57
C ARG A 163 22.45 -20.67 -18.37
N LYS A 164 23.74 -20.45 -18.10
CA LYS A 164 24.20 -19.54 -17.05
C LYS A 164 23.77 -18.09 -17.33
N ALA A 165 23.98 -17.59 -18.55
CA ALA A 165 23.53 -16.26 -18.96
C ALA A 165 22.00 -16.10 -18.85
N TYR A 166 21.24 -17.14 -19.20
CA TYR A 166 19.78 -17.16 -19.01
C TYR A 166 19.39 -17.03 -17.53
N TYR A 167 20.01 -17.82 -16.63
CA TYR A 167 19.70 -17.74 -15.19
C TYR A 167 20.10 -16.41 -14.57
N ALA A 168 21.23 -15.82 -14.96
CA ALA A 168 21.64 -14.49 -14.50
C ALA A 168 20.62 -13.41 -14.91
N ALA A 169 20.14 -13.46 -16.17
CA ALA A 169 19.12 -12.53 -16.66
C ALA A 169 17.76 -12.73 -15.98
N ASP A 170 17.38 -13.97 -15.66
CA ASP A 170 16.12 -14.26 -14.97
C ASP A 170 16.17 -13.93 -13.47
N LEU A 171 17.32 -14.15 -12.82
CA LEU A 171 17.60 -13.69 -11.46
C LEU A 171 17.40 -12.17 -11.37
N LYS A 172 17.98 -11.40 -12.30
CA LYS A 172 17.82 -9.95 -12.31
C LYS A 172 16.35 -9.53 -12.47
N ARG A 173 15.59 -10.15 -13.38
CA ARG A 173 14.14 -9.92 -13.50
C ARG A 173 13.39 -10.24 -12.21
N ARG A 174 13.75 -11.32 -11.50
CA ARG A 174 13.14 -11.68 -10.22
C ARG A 174 13.45 -10.67 -9.12
N GLU A 175 14.66 -10.11 -9.09
CA GLU A 175 15.00 -9.03 -8.16
C GLU A 175 14.19 -7.76 -8.44
N ASP A 176 14.03 -7.38 -9.70
CA ASP A 176 13.24 -6.20 -10.09
C ASP A 176 11.74 -6.39 -9.75
N LEU A 177 11.19 -7.59 -9.96
CA LEU A 177 9.84 -7.96 -9.52
C LEU A 177 9.70 -7.90 -8.00
N LEU A 178 10.67 -8.44 -7.24
CA LEU A 178 10.65 -8.39 -5.77
C LEU A 178 10.68 -6.95 -5.23
N LEU A 179 11.43 -6.04 -5.85
CA LEU A 179 11.43 -4.62 -5.46
C LEU A 179 10.09 -3.94 -5.74
N ARG A 180 9.47 -4.25 -6.89
CA ARG A 180 8.14 -3.76 -7.26
C ARG A 180 7.08 -4.27 -6.29
N ASP A 181 7.07 -5.57 -6.03
CA ASP A 181 6.06 -6.22 -5.21
C ASP A 181 6.20 -5.87 -3.72
N LEU A 182 7.42 -5.77 -3.19
CA LEU A 182 7.65 -5.29 -1.82
C LEU A 182 7.05 -3.90 -1.59
N GLY A 183 7.16 -2.99 -2.57
CA GLY A 183 6.50 -1.70 -2.51
C GLY A 183 4.98 -1.83 -2.64
N VAL A 184 4.50 -2.40 -3.75
CA VAL A 184 3.06 -2.47 -4.05
C VAL A 184 2.26 -3.18 -2.96
N TRP A 185 2.75 -4.28 -2.38
CA TRP A 185 2.04 -4.98 -1.31
C TRP A 185 2.16 -4.27 0.06
N ALA A 186 3.21 -3.46 0.28
CA ALA A 186 3.31 -2.58 1.44
C ALA A 186 2.27 -1.45 1.42
N HIS A 187 1.65 -1.14 0.27
CA HIS A 187 0.50 -0.23 0.20
C HIS A 187 -0.64 -0.70 1.10
N TYR A 188 -1.05 -1.97 0.98
CA TYR A 188 -2.15 -2.56 1.76
C TYR A 188 -1.81 -2.77 3.24
N VAL A 189 -0.55 -3.07 3.57
CA VAL A 189 -0.07 -3.00 4.96
C VAL A 189 -0.23 -1.57 5.50
N GLY A 190 -0.06 -0.58 4.62
CA GLY A 190 -0.40 0.79 4.88
C GLY A 190 -1.89 0.97 5.19
N ASP A 191 -2.76 0.72 4.21
CA ASP A 191 -4.22 0.85 4.34
C ASP A 191 -4.75 0.19 5.64
N ALA A 192 -4.29 -1.03 5.96
CA ALA A 192 -4.73 -1.78 7.15
C ALA A 192 -4.29 -1.15 8.49
N SER A 193 -3.42 -0.16 8.46
CA SER A 193 -3.02 0.63 9.63
C SER A 193 -3.70 2.01 9.67
N GLN A 194 -4.58 2.33 8.72
CA GLN A 194 -5.48 3.48 8.72
C GLN A 194 -6.79 3.10 9.44
N PRO A 195 -7.13 3.67 10.62
CA PRO A 195 -8.30 3.24 11.39
C PRO A 195 -9.64 3.33 10.64
N LEU A 196 -9.78 4.31 9.74
CA LEU A 196 -10.97 4.52 8.92
C LEU A 196 -10.97 3.69 7.62
N HIS A 197 -9.93 2.90 7.33
CA HIS A 197 -10.00 1.82 6.33
C HIS A 197 -10.49 0.50 6.94
N LEU A 198 -10.69 0.45 8.26
CA LEU A 198 -11.14 -0.74 9.01
C LEU A 198 -12.45 -0.49 9.80
N SER A 199 -13.34 0.40 9.30
CA SER A 199 -14.55 0.79 10.04
C SER A 199 -15.70 1.24 9.13
N VAL A 200 -16.92 0.80 9.42
CA VAL A 200 -18.16 1.29 8.79
C VAL A 200 -18.41 2.81 8.97
N HIS A 201 -17.69 3.47 9.90
CA HIS A 201 -17.75 4.91 10.16
C HIS A 201 -16.66 5.72 9.43
N TYR A 202 -16.09 5.16 8.36
CA TYR A 202 -14.98 5.73 7.59
C TYR A 202 -15.16 7.21 7.22
N ASN A 203 -16.35 7.58 6.73
CA ASN A 203 -16.72 8.96 6.37
C ASN A 203 -17.51 9.70 7.47
N GLY A 204 -17.18 9.44 8.74
CA GLY A 204 -17.88 9.95 9.91
C GLY A 204 -18.95 8.98 10.40
N TRP A 205 -19.54 9.29 11.55
CA TRP A 205 -20.43 8.36 12.25
C TRP A 205 -21.62 7.91 11.40
N GLY A 206 -22.20 8.82 10.61
CA GLY A 206 -23.19 8.48 9.59
C GLY A 206 -24.57 8.17 10.18
N ASP A 207 -25.32 7.28 9.52
CA ASP A 207 -26.73 7.00 9.82
C ASP A 207 -26.93 6.00 10.98
N TYR A 208 -25.97 5.93 11.90
CA TYR A 208 -25.94 5.04 13.06
C TYR A 208 -26.31 5.80 14.36
N PRO A 209 -26.80 5.12 15.42
CA PRO A 209 -27.06 5.75 16.71
C PRO A 209 -25.79 6.42 17.26
N ASN A 210 -25.82 7.74 17.49
CA ASN A 210 -24.64 8.53 17.84
C ASN A 210 -24.75 9.13 19.27
N PRO A 211 -24.74 8.30 20.34
CA PRO A 211 -24.96 8.78 21.71
C PRO A 211 -23.84 9.69 22.22
N ASN A 212 -22.62 9.57 21.66
CA ASN A 212 -21.43 10.29 22.08
C ASN A 212 -21.18 11.58 21.28
N GLY A 213 -22.02 11.90 20.28
CA GLY A 213 -21.89 13.11 19.48
C GLY A 213 -20.66 13.15 18.56
N TYR A 214 -20.20 12.01 18.07
CA TYR A 214 -19.09 11.91 17.12
C TYR A 214 -19.41 12.64 15.79
N THR A 215 -18.37 13.02 15.05
CA THR A 215 -18.54 13.82 13.84
C THR A 215 -19.23 13.06 12.71
N ASN A 216 -20.21 13.71 12.06
CA ASN A 216 -20.83 13.26 10.81
C ASN A 216 -20.16 13.88 9.57
N SER A 217 -18.98 14.49 9.73
CA SER A 217 -18.26 15.11 8.62
C SER A 217 -17.62 14.05 7.72
N ARG A 218 -18.10 13.97 6.48
CA ARG A 218 -17.50 13.17 5.39
C ARG A 218 -16.08 13.63 4.98
N ALA A 219 -15.55 14.67 5.62
CA ALA A 219 -14.15 15.08 5.47
C ALA A 219 -13.22 14.45 6.53
N ILE A 220 -13.71 13.65 7.50
CA ILE A 220 -12.84 13.03 8.50
C ILE A 220 -11.83 12.06 7.85
N HIS A 221 -12.27 11.26 6.88
CA HIS A 221 -11.43 10.31 6.16
C HIS A 221 -10.22 10.99 5.51
N SER A 222 -10.47 11.99 4.65
CA SER A 222 -9.41 12.75 4.00
C SER A 222 -8.62 13.65 4.96
N SER A 223 -9.17 13.98 6.12
CA SER A 223 -8.45 14.66 7.21
C SER A 223 -7.41 13.74 7.86
N PHE A 224 -7.72 12.46 8.07
CA PHE A 224 -6.77 11.45 8.56
C PHE A 224 -5.68 11.15 7.51
N GLU A 225 -6.05 11.10 6.22
CA GLU A 225 -5.12 10.80 5.12
C GLU A 225 -4.14 11.95 4.74
N GLY A 226 -4.23 13.12 5.41
CA GLY A 226 -3.34 14.25 5.11
C GLY A 226 -3.24 15.33 6.20
N PRO A 227 -4.26 16.16 6.42
CA PRO A 227 -4.20 17.26 7.40
C PRO A 227 -3.77 16.87 8.82
N LEU A 228 -4.34 15.80 9.40
CA LEU A 228 -4.06 15.36 10.77
C LEU A 228 -2.66 14.75 10.87
N ALA A 229 -2.35 13.75 10.04
CA ALA A 229 -1.07 13.05 10.12
C ALA A 229 0.11 13.90 9.61
N LYS A 230 -0.13 15.01 8.89
CA LYS A 230 0.87 16.07 8.67
C LYS A 230 1.19 16.84 9.96
N ALA A 231 0.20 17.06 10.81
CA ALA A 231 0.36 17.79 12.07
C ALA A 231 0.99 16.93 13.18
N VAL A 232 0.90 15.59 13.10
CA VAL A 232 1.44 14.68 14.14
C VAL A 232 2.55 13.72 13.69
N GLY A 233 2.87 13.64 12.39
CA GLY A 233 3.86 12.70 11.86
C GLY A 233 5.09 13.37 11.27
N ASP A 234 6.27 13.08 11.84
CA ASP A 234 7.55 13.31 11.17
C ASP A 234 8.43 12.03 11.19
N GLU A 235 9.28 11.85 10.18
CA GLU A 235 10.10 10.63 10.01
C GLU A 235 11.12 10.44 11.14
N ALA A 236 11.60 11.51 11.77
CA ALA A 236 12.54 11.43 12.88
C ALA A 236 11.85 11.00 14.18
N GLN A 237 10.62 11.45 14.43
CA GLN A 237 9.77 10.98 15.53
C GLN A 237 9.47 9.49 15.40
N VAL A 238 9.09 9.02 14.21
CA VAL A 238 8.81 7.58 14.00
C VAL A 238 10.08 6.72 14.19
N LYS A 239 11.27 7.23 13.82
CA LYS A 239 12.56 6.56 14.06
C LYS A 239 13.08 6.66 15.51
N ALA A 240 12.43 7.44 16.36
CA ALA A 240 12.79 7.61 17.77
C ALA A 240 11.93 6.76 18.73
N LEU A 241 10.95 6.02 18.21
CA LEU A 241 10.15 5.01 18.91
C LEU A 241 10.88 3.66 18.98
#